data_AF-A0A850BJL4-F1
#
_entry.id   AF-A0A850BJL4-F1
#
_cell.length_a   1.000
_cell.length_b   1.000
_cell.length_c   1.000
_cell.angle_alpha   90.00
_cell.angle_beta   90.00
_cell.angle_gamma   90.00
#
_symmetry.space_group_name_H-M   'P 1'
#
loop_
_entity.id
_entity.type
_entity.pdbx_description
1 polymer ?
#
loop_
_entity_poly.entity_id
_entity_poly.type
_entity_poly.pdbx_seq_one_letter_code
_entity_poly.pdbx_strand_id
1 'polypeptide(L)'
;MAARWFLGILFALSQRVLQVAPFALFFACVFFQGSCTCTGETPPPPRGVIACKPQHPALPIAPSVASEIETAAVGALPMSFSTTSTGEASLVMPLRTVPGRGVEPSISLTYSSGGGNGTLGIGFAISAGSVITRCPSNLADGEIREVRYDRFDKLCLDGKPLVIVGKDSGIIEYRTKPDTHTKIIGHDPEDTGTPQSFEAFLPSGMLIEYGTTAGSRPRGLGGAPRAWLAAVARDGRGNVMDYGYCFADAGEYTAEYALDEIRYTRFEGSPAIESTRAVKFVHGTKDPRDIHTHYSRGMALQSSLRLEEVQMIGPGNELVRRYPFTYELSPTTNRTLLTQVEECAGDVCKPPTRFQYKSDPAGFERINTSIAAPTSKRASPMLMDMSGDGLVDLVVPDTNPAL
;
A
#
# COMPACT_ATOMS: atom_id res chain seq x y z
N MET A 1 -14.50 -49.51 60.23
CA MET A 1 -13.09 -49.16 60.48
C MET A 1 -12.14 -49.52 59.30
N ALA A 2 -12.65 -49.79 58.08
CA ALA A 2 -11.82 -50.09 56.90
C ALA A 2 -11.88 -49.00 55.79
N ALA A 3 -12.77 -48.02 55.89
CA ALA A 3 -12.95 -46.99 54.86
C ALA A 3 -12.08 -45.73 55.02
N ARG A 4 -11.38 -45.56 56.16
CA ARG A 4 -10.45 -44.42 56.40
C ARG A 4 -8.99 -44.71 56.07
N TRP A 5 -8.64 -45.96 55.78
CA TRP A 5 -7.27 -46.36 55.41
C TRP A 5 -7.00 -46.32 53.90
N PHE A 6 -8.03 -46.42 53.05
CA PHE A 6 -7.88 -46.38 51.60
C PHE A 6 -7.67 -44.98 51.02
N LEU A 7 -8.21 -43.91 51.65
CA LEU A 7 -8.04 -42.55 51.16
C LEU A 7 -6.63 -41.96 51.42
N GLY A 8 -5.93 -42.42 52.47
CA GLY A 8 -4.58 -41.94 52.78
C GLY A 8 -3.49 -42.50 51.85
N ILE A 9 -3.68 -43.71 51.33
CA ILE A 9 -2.71 -44.36 50.43
C ILE A 9 -2.82 -43.80 49.00
N LEU A 10 -4.04 -43.44 48.54
CA LEU A 10 -4.26 -42.80 47.25
C LEU A 10 -3.73 -41.35 47.18
N PHE A 11 -3.72 -40.61 48.30
CA PHE A 11 -3.14 -39.26 48.35
C PHE A 11 -1.61 -39.25 48.43
N ALA A 12 -0.99 -40.25 49.08
CA ALA A 12 0.47 -40.34 49.19
C ALA A 12 1.14 -40.86 47.89
N LEU A 13 0.43 -41.63 47.07
CA LEU A 13 0.93 -42.09 45.76
C LEU A 13 0.80 -41.02 44.65
N SER A 14 -0.11 -40.05 44.74
CA SER A 14 -0.23 -39.01 43.71
C SER A 14 0.80 -37.87 43.86
N GLN A 15 1.30 -37.62 45.07
CA GLN A 15 2.32 -36.57 45.30
C GLN A 15 3.76 -37.02 44.96
N ARG A 16 4.07 -38.32 44.95
CA ARG A 16 5.41 -38.80 44.54
C ARG A 16 5.60 -38.92 43.03
N VAL A 17 4.51 -39.01 42.25
CA VAL A 17 4.59 -39.05 40.78
C VAL A 17 4.78 -37.64 40.19
N LEU A 18 4.35 -36.59 40.89
CA LEU A 18 4.49 -35.20 40.41
C LEU A 18 5.87 -34.55 40.63
N GLN A 19 6.75 -35.11 41.47
CA GLN A 19 8.08 -34.53 41.71
C GLN A 19 9.21 -35.11 40.84
N VAL A 20 8.97 -36.20 40.11
CA VAL A 20 9.98 -36.83 39.24
C VAL A 20 9.80 -36.45 37.76
N ALA A 21 8.62 -35.96 37.39
CA ALA A 21 8.30 -35.52 36.03
C ALA A 21 9.22 -34.40 35.47
N PRO A 22 9.61 -33.35 36.24
CA PRO A 22 10.47 -32.31 35.68
C PRO A 22 11.94 -32.73 35.56
N PHE A 23 12.40 -33.69 36.36
CA PHE A 23 13.78 -34.22 36.29
C PHE A 23 13.97 -35.25 35.17
N ALA A 24 12.94 -36.05 34.88
CA ALA A 24 12.96 -37.01 33.77
C ALA A 24 12.91 -36.31 32.39
N LEU A 25 12.20 -35.19 32.28
CA LEU A 25 12.16 -34.39 31.04
C LEU A 25 13.51 -33.71 30.74
N PHE A 26 14.23 -33.29 31.78
CA PHE A 26 15.54 -32.63 31.64
C PHE A 26 16.64 -33.62 31.22
N PHE A 27 16.63 -34.85 31.76
CA PHE A 27 17.58 -35.90 31.35
C PHE A 27 17.34 -36.41 29.92
N ALA A 28 16.09 -36.43 29.44
CA ALA A 28 15.77 -36.82 28.07
C ALA A 28 16.32 -35.82 27.02
N CYS A 29 16.36 -34.52 27.34
CA CYS A 29 16.91 -33.50 26.42
C CYS A 29 18.45 -33.46 26.39
N VAL A 30 19.13 -33.86 27.47
CA VAL A 30 20.61 -33.77 27.55
C VAL A 30 21.31 -35.00 26.93
N PHE A 31 20.65 -36.17 26.90
CA PHE A 31 21.26 -37.41 26.40
C PHE A 31 20.75 -37.90 25.03
N PHE A 32 19.66 -37.33 24.48
CA PHE A 32 19.26 -37.53 23.09
C PHE A 32 19.77 -36.37 22.21
N GLN A 33 21.05 -36.38 21.86
CA GLN A 33 21.56 -35.61 20.71
C GLN A 33 21.19 -36.25 19.35
N GLY A 34 20.19 -37.13 19.33
CA GLY A 34 19.62 -37.71 18.12
C GLY A 34 18.43 -36.89 17.65
N SER A 35 18.67 -36.01 16.69
CA SER A 35 17.67 -35.60 15.69
C SER A 35 16.45 -34.84 16.21
N CYS A 36 16.66 -33.62 16.72
CA CYS A 36 15.69 -32.56 16.43
C CYS A 36 15.81 -32.20 14.94
N THR A 37 15.37 -33.09 14.05
CA THR A 37 15.03 -32.69 12.70
C THR A 37 13.81 -31.80 12.84
N CYS A 38 13.91 -30.54 12.42
CA CYS A 38 12.74 -29.74 12.08
C CYS A 38 11.93 -30.61 11.13
N THR A 39 10.87 -31.25 11.63
CA THR A 39 9.84 -31.81 10.78
C THR A 39 9.37 -30.63 9.98
N GLY A 40 9.73 -30.59 8.70
CA GLY A 40 9.18 -29.65 7.76
C GLY A 40 7.69 -29.90 7.73
N GLU A 41 6.94 -29.21 8.59
CA GLU A 41 5.63 -28.75 8.18
C GLU A 41 5.90 -28.07 6.85
N THR A 42 5.52 -28.75 5.77
CA THR A 42 5.44 -28.15 4.45
C THR A 42 4.79 -26.79 4.68
N PRO A 43 5.46 -25.68 4.30
CA PRO A 43 4.85 -24.37 4.39
C PRO A 43 3.43 -24.50 3.84
N PRO A 44 2.40 -23.94 4.52
CA PRO A 44 1.06 -23.96 3.95
C PRO A 44 1.20 -23.54 2.49
N PRO A 45 0.59 -24.29 1.55
CA PRO A 45 0.76 -24.02 0.13
C PRO A 45 0.55 -22.53 -0.09
N PRO A 46 1.42 -21.86 -0.87
CA PRO A 46 1.31 -20.42 -1.07
C PRO A 46 -0.14 -20.12 -1.41
N ARG A 47 -0.80 -19.33 -0.57
CA ARG A 47 -2.19 -18.94 -0.82
C ARG A 47 -2.18 -18.33 -2.22
N GLY A 48 -3.03 -18.86 -3.10
CA GLY A 48 -3.06 -18.45 -4.49
C GLY A 48 -3.16 -16.93 -4.65
N VAL A 49 -2.71 -16.42 -5.78
CA VAL A 49 -2.86 -15.00 -6.11
C VAL A 49 -4.35 -14.71 -6.26
N ILE A 50 -4.89 -13.90 -5.35
CA ILE A 50 -6.27 -13.39 -5.37
C ILE A 50 -6.18 -11.96 -5.89
N ALA A 51 -5.74 -11.82 -7.14
CA ALA A 51 -5.72 -10.52 -7.80
C ALA A 51 -7.15 -10.00 -7.95
N CYS A 52 -7.37 -8.71 -7.65
CA CYS A 52 -8.64 -8.10 -8.05
C CYS A 52 -8.78 -8.24 -9.58
N LYS A 53 -10.02 -8.32 -10.06
CA LYS A 53 -10.28 -8.33 -11.51
C LYS A 53 -10.65 -6.92 -11.97
N PRO A 54 -9.74 -6.15 -12.59
CA PRO A 54 -10.11 -4.91 -13.27
C PRO A 54 -11.09 -5.22 -14.41
N GLN A 55 -12.01 -4.32 -14.70
CA GLN A 55 -13.02 -4.56 -15.74
C GLN A 55 -12.56 -4.11 -17.14
N HIS A 56 -11.38 -3.48 -17.23
CA HIS A 56 -10.93 -2.80 -18.43
C HIS A 56 -9.75 -3.51 -19.10
N PRO A 57 -9.96 -4.14 -20.27
CA PRO A 57 -8.86 -4.60 -21.11
C PRO A 57 -8.22 -3.43 -21.86
N ALA A 58 -7.03 -3.66 -22.43
CA ALA A 58 -6.47 -2.74 -23.41
C ALA A 58 -7.44 -2.62 -24.60
N LEU A 59 -7.85 -1.40 -24.96
CA LEU A 59 -8.71 -1.20 -26.13
C LEU A 59 -7.84 -1.29 -27.39
N PRO A 60 -8.36 -1.89 -28.48
CA PRO A 60 -7.63 -1.94 -29.73
C PRO A 60 -7.39 -0.51 -30.21
N ILE A 61 -6.21 -0.29 -30.79
CA ILE A 61 -5.88 0.98 -31.44
C ILE A 61 -6.82 1.08 -32.63
N ALA A 62 -7.78 2.01 -32.58
CA ALA A 62 -8.55 2.34 -33.76
C ALA A 62 -7.56 2.84 -34.83
N PRO A 63 -7.60 2.32 -36.08
CA PRO A 63 -6.81 2.92 -37.15
C PRO A 63 -7.15 4.40 -37.19
N SER A 64 -6.14 5.28 -37.25
CA SER A 64 -6.41 6.71 -37.26
C SER A 64 -7.40 6.98 -38.39
N VAL A 65 -8.60 7.49 -38.08
CA VAL A 65 -9.37 8.19 -39.10
C VAL A 65 -8.44 9.31 -39.52
N ALA A 66 -7.95 9.27 -40.75
CA ALA A 66 -6.91 10.18 -41.24
C ALA A 66 -7.24 11.60 -40.79
N SER A 67 -6.56 12.05 -39.75
CA SER A 67 -6.52 13.46 -39.43
C SER A 67 -5.75 14.07 -40.59
N GLU A 68 -6.30 15.09 -41.24
CA GLU A 68 -5.61 15.86 -42.30
C GLU A 68 -4.30 16.52 -41.80
N ILE A 69 -3.96 16.32 -40.52
CA ILE A 69 -2.76 16.83 -39.87
C ILE A 69 -1.84 15.66 -39.51
N GLU A 70 -0.79 15.48 -40.31
CA GLU A 70 0.34 14.61 -40.00
C GLU A 70 0.97 15.08 -38.68
N THR A 71 0.86 14.24 -37.64
CA THR A 71 1.41 14.56 -36.31
C THR A 71 2.81 14.01 -36.21
N ALA A 72 3.83 14.86 -36.18
CA ALA A 72 5.21 14.44 -35.99
C ALA A 72 5.43 13.88 -34.56
N ALA A 73 6.23 12.82 -34.43
CA ALA A 73 6.65 12.26 -33.15
C ALA A 73 7.69 13.16 -32.45
N VAL A 74 7.26 14.34 -32.03
CA VAL A 74 8.10 15.36 -31.38
C VAL A 74 7.53 15.76 -30.02
N GLY A 75 8.41 16.20 -29.12
CA GLY A 75 8.07 16.68 -27.79
C GLY A 75 8.41 15.69 -26.66
N ALA A 76 8.23 16.14 -25.43
CA ALA A 76 8.48 15.38 -24.22
C ALA A 76 7.24 15.38 -23.32
N LEU A 77 7.19 14.39 -22.42
CA LEU A 77 6.24 14.40 -21.31
C LEU A 77 6.66 15.48 -20.31
N PRO A 78 5.75 16.37 -19.86
CA PRO A 78 6.07 17.33 -18.82
C PRO A 78 6.44 16.59 -17.54
N MET A 79 7.52 17.01 -16.90
CA MET A 79 8.08 16.39 -15.70
C MET A 79 8.68 17.47 -14.82
N SER A 80 8.44 17.37 -13.52
CA SER A 80 9.16 18.14 -12.51
C SER A 80 9.92 17.19 -11.59
N PHE A 81 11.13 17.62 -11.20
CA PHE A 81 11.97 16.94 -10.23
C PHE A 81 12.20 17.87 -9.05
N SER A 82 12.17 17.32 -7.84
CA SER A 82 12.45 18.04 -6.61
C SER A 82 13.10 17.14 -5.57
N THR A 83 13.62 17.74 -4.51
CA THR A 83 14.08 17.04 -3.32
C THR A 83 13.23 17.52 -2.16
N THR A 84 12.68 16.59 -1.37
CA THR A 84 11.88 16.95 -0.20
C THR A 84 12.76 17.53 0.89
N SER A 85 12.16 18.18 1.89
CA SER A 85 12.88 18.64 3.08
C SER A 85 13.50 17.49 3.88
N THR A 86 13.10 16.24 3.65
CA THR A 86 13.66 15.03 4.25
C THR A 86 14.78 14.40 3.41
N GLY A 87 15.14 15.00 2.26
CA GLY A 87 16.21 14.51 1.38
C GLY A 87 15.77 13.44 0.37
N GLU A 88 14.47 13.16 0.25
CA GLU A 88 13.96 12.21 -0.74
C GLU A 88 13.92 12.84 -2.14
N ALA A 89 14.34 12.10 -3.15
CA ALA A 89 14.17 12.49 -4.55
C ALA A 89 12.71 12.27 -4.96
N SER A 90 12.08 13.30 -5.53
CA SER A 90 10.70 13.28 -5.96
C SER A 90 10.57 13.69 -7.43
N LEU A 91 9.67 13.01 -8.15
CA LEU A 91 9.34 13.34 -9.53
C LEU A 91 7.84 13.31 -9.72
N VAL A 92 7.31 14.28 -10.49
CA VAL A 92 5.89 14.34 -10.84
C VAL A 92 5.77 14.56 -12.36
N MET A 93 5.04 13.66 -13.02
CA MET A 93 4.73 13.70 -14.43
C MET A 93 3.20 13.71 -14.61
N PRO A 94 2.57 14.88 -14.84
CA PRO A 94 1.14 14.95 -15.06
C PRO A 94 0.75 14.27 -16.38
N LEU A 95 -0.28 13.43 -16.32
CA LEU A 95 -0.87 12.77 -17.48
C LEU A 95 -2.04 13.62 -17.97
N ARG A 96 -1.97 14.09 -19.22
CA ARG A 96 -3.04 14.88 -19.84
C ARG A 96 -4.29 14.02 -20.00
N THR A 97 -5.37 14.44 -19.35
CA THR A 97 -6.72 13.88 -19.47
C THR A 97 -7.47 14.57 -20.63
N VAL A 98 -8.60 13.99 -21.05
CA VAL A 98 -9.46 14.67 -22.04
C VAL A 98 -10.20 15.79 -21.30
N PRO A 99 -10.23 17.03 -21.81
CA PRO A 99 -10.87 18.14 -21.11
C PRO A 99 -12.31 17.84 -20.71
N GLY A 100 -12.63 18.09 -19.44
CA GLY A 100 -13.95 17.92 -18.86
C GLY A 100 -14.87 19.14 -19.04
N ARG A 101 -15.91 19.22 -18.21
CA ARG A 101 -16.84 20.36 -18.12
C ARG A 101 -16.65 21.11 -16.81
N GLY A 102 -15.43 21.55 -16.53
CA GLY A 102 -15.06 22.19 -15.26
C GLY A 102 -14.54 21.21 -14.21
N VAL A 103 -15.18 20.05 -14.05
CA VAL A 103 -14.65 18.91 -13.27
C VAL A 103 -13.98 17.92 -14.21
N GLU A 104 -12.70 17.64 -13.94
CA GLU A 104 -11.90 16.63 -14.62
C GLU A 104 -10.88 16.02 -13.65
N PRO A 105 -10.49 14.75 -13.84
CA PRO A 105 -9.51 14.11 -12.98
C PRO A 105 -8.11 14.71 -13.19
N SER A 106 -7.42 14.98 -12.09
CA SER A 106 -5.98 15.26 -12.09
C SER A 106 -5.23 13.95 -11.91
N ILE A 107 -4.42 13.59 -12.89
CA ILE A 107 -3.68 12.32 -12.91
C ILE A 107 -2.20 12.61 -13.09
N SER A 108 -1.36 11.98 -12.28
CA SER A 108 0.09 12.05 -12.45
C SER A 108 0.77 10.74 -12.11
N LEU A 109 1.83 10.45 -12.85
CA LEU A 109 2.85 9.49 -12.44
C LEU A 109 3.78 10.19 -11.45
N THR A 110 3.95 9.60 -10.29
CA THR A 110 4.80 10.14 -9.22
C THR A 110 5.88 9.15 -8.85
N TYR A 111 7.06 9.66 -8.46
CA TYR A 111 8.13 8.87 -7.86
C TYR A 111 8.57 9.50 -6.55
N SER A 112 8.85 8.67 -5.55
CA SER A 112 9.66 9.01 -4.38
C SER A 112 10.74 7.95 -4.19
N SER A 113 11.97 8.37 -3.89
CA SER A 113 13.05 7.45 -3.51
C SER A 113 12.77 6.69 -2.21
N GLY A 114 11.90 7.21 -1.34
CA GLY A 114 11.39 6.52 -0.16
C GLY A 114 10.12 5.70 -0.43
N GLY A 115 9.60 5.72 -1.66
CA GLY A 115 8.36 5.05 -2.04
C GLY A 115 8.47 3.52 -2.02
N GLY A 116 7.41 2.88 -1.54
CA GLY A 116 7.30 1.43 -1.51
C GLY A 116 7.07 0.79 -2.89
N ASN A 117 6.89 -0.53 -2.91
CA ASN A 117 6.57 -1.26 -4.13
C ASN A 117 5.05 -1.22 -4.38
N GLY A 118 4.64 -0.58 -5.47
CA GLY A 118 3.23 -0.39 -5.84
C GLY A 118 2.85 -1.07 -7.16
N THR A 119 1.76 -0.62 -7.78
CA THR A 119 1.30 -1.13 -9.09
C THR A 119 2.20 -0.70 -10.25
N LEU A 120 3.06 0.31 -10.07
CA LEU A 120 4.04 0.76 -11.07
C LEU A 120 5.47 0.34 -10.69
N GLY A 121 5.63 -0.59 -9.74
CA GLY A 121 6.93 -1.01 -9.22
C GLY A 121 7.42 -0.18 -8.04
N ILE A 122 8.70 -0.33 -7.69
CA ILE A 122 9.33 0.34 -6.54
C ILE A 122 9.47 1.86 -6.78
N GLY A 123 9.06 2.66 -5.79
CA GLY A 123 9.18 4.11 -5.80
C GLY A 123 8.15 4.85 -6.65
N PHE A 124 7.61 4.21 -7.69
CA PHE A 124 6.59 4.79 -8.58
C PHE A 124 5.17 4.50 -8.12
N ALA A 125 4.30 5.49 -8.27
CA ALA A 125 2.86 5.38 -8.01
C ALA A 125 2.06 6.27 -8.97
N ILE A 126 0.78 5.96 -9.13
CA ILE A 126 -0.17 6.80 -9.86
C ILE A 126 -0.99 7.59 -8.84
N SER A 127 -0.97 8.92 -8.96
CA SER A 127 -1.83 9.80 -8.18
C SER A 127 -3.02 10.17 -9.07
N ALA A 128 -4.18 9.58 -8.79
CA ALA A 128 -5.41 9.76 -9.58
C ALA A 128 -6.70 9.74 -8.75
N GLY A 129 -6.64 9.31 -7.49
CA GLY A 129 -7.76 9.27 -6.56
C GLY A 129 -7.37 9.87 -5.22
N SER A 130 -8.36 9.95 -4.33
CA SER A 130 -8.19 10.37 -2.95
C SER A 130 -8.71 9.28 -2.02
N VAL A 131 -8.12 9.16 -0.84
CA VAL A 131 -8.51 8.14 0.13
C VAL A 131 -8.35 8.63 1.56
N ILE A 132 -9.34 8.29 2.40
CA ILE A 132 -9.18 8.32 3.85
C ILE A 132 -8.78 6.92 4.31
N THR A 133 -7.61 6.80 4.92
CA THR A 133 -7.07 5.55 5.45
C THR A 133 -6.89 5.63 6.95
N ARG A 134 -6.89 4.49 7.63
CA ARG A 134 -6.36 4.40 9.00
C ARG A 134 -4.84 4.52 8.99
N CYS A 135 -4.28 5.27 9.94
CA CYS A 135 -2.84 5.46 10.08
C CYS A 135 -2.38 5.29 11.54
N PRO A 136 -1.14 4.81 11.76
CA PRO A 136 -0.62 4.60 13.11
C PRO A 136 -0.42 5.94 13.85
N SER A 137 -0.48 5.90 15.17
CA SER A 137 -0.08 7.00 16.05
C SER A 137 1.39 6.85 16.43
N ASN A 138 2.10 7.97 16.56
CA ASN A 138 3.50 8.00 17.02
C ASN A 138 3.65 8.82 18.32
N LEU A 139 4.86 8.92 18.86
CA LEU A 139 5.09 9.62 20.13
C LEU A 139 4.67 11.11 20.09
N ALA A 140 4.74 11.78 18.94
CA ALA A 140 4.27 13.16 18.78
C ALA A 140 2.74 13.28 18.89
N ASP A 141 2.03 12.16 18.83
CA ASP A 141 0.60 12.04 19.05
C ASP A 141 0.23 11.68 20.50
N GLY A 142 1.22 11.48 21.38
CA GLY A 142 1.03 11.09 22.78
C GLY A 142 1.03 9.57 23.02
N GLU A 143 0.90 8.76 21.97
CA GLU A 143 0.99 7.30 22.06
C GLU A 143 1.58 6.70 20.78
N ILE A 144 2.43 5.68 20.94
CA ILE A 144 2.85 4.83 19.82
C ILE A 144 1.81 3.72 19.71
N ARG A 145 1.04 3.72 18.62
CA ARG A 145 -0.05 2.76 18.42
C ARG A 145 -0.15 2.36 16.95
N GLU A 146 -0.10 1.06 16.70
CA GLU A 146 -0.35 0.48 15.39
C GLU A 146 -1.83 0.56 14.97
N VAL A 147 -2.11 0.38 13.69
CA VAL A 147 -3.50 0.29 13.20
C VAL A 147 -4.14 -1.02 13.67
N ARG A 148 -5.24 -0.92 14.42
CA ARG A 148 -5.97 -2.07 14.98
C ARG A 148 -7.34 -2.32 14.36
N TYR A 149 -7.78 -1.47 13.44
CA TYR A 149 -9.10 -1.43 12.83
C TYR A 149 -10.23 -1.19 13.85
N ASP A 150 -9.97 -0.34 14.84
CA ASP A 150 -10.94 0.06 15.86
C ASP A 150 -11.10 1.58 15.93
N ARG A 151 -12.08 2.07 16.70
CA ARG A 151 -12.38 3.51 16.81
C ARG A 151 -11.24 4.38 17.35
N PHE A 152 -10.15 3.78 17.83
CA PHE A 152 -9.00 4.51 18.38
C PHE A 152 -7.90 4.73 17.35
N ASP A 153 -7.98 4.11 16.17
CA ASP A 153 -7.02 4.40 15.11
C ASP A 153 -7.19 5.84 14.61
N LYS A 154 -6.06 6.49 14.34
CA LYS A 154 -6.08 7.77 13.63
C LYS A 154 -6.49 7.55 12.17
N LEU A 155 -7.05 8.59 11.61
CA LEU A 155 -7.39 8.65 10.19
C LEU A 155 -6.44 9.62 9.49
N CYS A 156 -6.15 9.35 8.22
CA CYS A 156 -5.32 10.17 7.37
C CYS A 156 -6.02 10.36 6.02
N LEU A 157 -6.12 11.60 5.55
CA LEU A 157 -6.55 11.93 4.19
C LEU A 157 -5.32 12.05 3.30
N ASP A 158 -5.17 11.17 2.31
CA ASP A 158 -4.01 11.13 1.41
C ASP A 158 -2.67 11.16 2.16
N GLY A 159 -2.59 10.41 3.27
CA GLY A 159 -1.42 10.34 4.14
C GLY A 159 -1.28 11.50 5.14
N LYS A 160 -2.09 12.55 5.07
CA LYS A 160 -2.09 13.64 6.06
C LYS A 160 -2.98 13.29 7.26
N PRO A 161 -2.43 13.27 8.49
CA PRO A 161 -3.21 13.00 9.69
C PRO A 161 -4.44 13.90 9.82
N LEU A 162 -5.56 13.30 10.23
CA LEU A 162 -6.79 13.99 10.57
C LEU A 162 -6.88 14.21 12.07
N VAL A 163 -7.30 15.41 12.46
CA VAL A 163 -7.59 15.81 13.84
C VAL A 163 -9.06 16.13 13.97
N ILE A 164 -9.68 15.69 15.05
CA ILE A 164 -11.08 15.98 15.34
C ILE A 164 -11.18 17.41 15.85
N VAL A 165 -12.09 18.19 15.27
CA VAL A 165 -12.36 19.58 15.67
C VAL A 165 -13.78 19.80 16.19
N GLY A 166 -14.68 18.85 15.95
CA GLY A 166 -16.06 18.87 16.45
C GLY A 166 -16.67 17.48 16.47
N LYS A 167 -17.59 17.25 17.40
CA LYS A 167 -18.39 16.02 17.51
C LYS A 167 -19.82 16.40 17.86
N ASP A 168 -20.74 15.99 17.00
CA ASP A 168 -22.18 16.07 17.21
C ASP A 168 -22.78 14.67 17.05
N SER A 169 -24.06 14.48 17.40
CA SER A 169 -24.70 13.17 17.23
C SER A 169 -24.74 12.78 15.76
N GLY A 170 -24.20 11.60 15.46
CA GLY A 170 -24.12 11.06 14.11
C GLY A 170 -22.97 11.60 13.26
N ILE A 171 -22.21 12.60 13.72
CA ILE A 171 -21.25 13.34 12.88
C ILE A 171 -19.97 13.71 13.64
N ILE A 172 -18.83 13.54 12.99
CA ILE A 172 -17.51 13.99 13.48
C ILE A 172 -16.86 14.92 12.44
N GLU A 173 -16.49 16.14 12.84
CA GLU A 173 -15.74 17.07 11.98
C GLU A 173 -14.23 16.90 12.18
N TYR A 174 -13.50 16.83 11.07
CA TYR A 174 -12.05 16.71 11.03
C TYR A 174 -11.38 17.82 10.20
N ARG A 175 -10.11 18.06 10.51
CA ARG A 175 -9.16 18.86 9.72
C ARG A 175 -7.86 18.10 9.53
N THR A 176 -7.09 18.44 8.51
CA THR A 176 -5.76 17.84 8.31
C THR A 176 -4.71 18.49 9.22
N LYS A 177 -3.63 17.77 9.50
CA LYS A 177 -2.42 18.27 10.15
C LYS A 177 -1.22 17.97 9.23
N PRO A 178 -0.55 18.98 8.64
CA PRO A 178 -0.89 20.41 8.67
C PRO A 178 -2.22 20.72 7.98
N ASP A 179 -2.83 21.86 8.33
CA ASP A 179 -4.13 22.24 7.79
C ASP A 179 -4.03 22.58 6.30
N THR A 180 -4.90 21.94 5.52
CA THR A 180 -5.06 22.13 4.07
C THR A 180 -6.28 23.00 3.75
N HIS A 181 -6.97 23.51 4.77
CA HIS A 181 -8.25 24.20 4.69
C HIS A 181 -9.38 23.33 4.13
N THR A 182 -9.17 22.01 4.10
CA THR A 182 -10.21 21.03 3.78
C THR A 182 -11.09 20.83 5.01
N LYS A 183 -12.41 20.96 4.87
CA LYS A 183 -13.37 20.55 5.91
C LYS A 183 -13.77 19.11 5.65
N ILE A 184 -13.61 18.22 6.62
CA ILE A 184 -13.99 16.81 6.48
C ILE A 184 -15.08 16.49 7.49
N ILE A 185 -16.17 15.89 7.03
CA ILE A 185 -17.30 15.45 7.83
C ILE A 185 -17.37 13.93 7.73
N GLY A 186 -17.19 13.23 8.85
CA GLY A 186 -17.42 11.79 8.96
C GLY A 186 -18.82 11.49 9.47
N HIS A 187 -19.55 10.66 8.75
CA HIS A 187 -20.91 10.22 9.10
C HIS A 187 -20.84 8.95 9.95
N ASP A 188 -21.20 9.03 11.22
CA ASP A 188 -21.18 7.96 12.22
C ASP A 188 -22.55 7.85 12.90
N PRO A 189 -23.62 7.45 12.17
CA PRO A 189 -25.01 7.54 12.65
C PRO A 189 -25.31 6.70 13.89
N GLU A 190 -24.45 5.72 14.21
CA GLU A 190 -24.57 4.86 15.38
C GLU A 190 -23.70 5.34 16.56
N ASP A 191 -23.03 6.49 16.42
CA ASP A 191 -22.15 7.10 17.43
C ASP A 191 -21.09 6.11 17.96
N THR A 192 -20.56 5.25 17.08
CA THR A 192 -19.61 4.17 17.41
C THR A 192 -18.17 4.68 17.57
N GLY A 193 -17.89 5.90 17.12
CA GLY A 193 -16.57 6.47 16.93
C GLY A 193 -15.90 6.05 15.63
N THR A 194 -16.58 5.32 14.73
CA THR A 194 -16.04 4.90 13.43
C THR A 194 -17.00 5.34 12.32
N PRO A 195 -16.69 6.43 11.60
CA PRO A 195 -17.52 6.88 10.50
C PRO A 195 -17.71 5.82 9.41
N GLN A 196 -18.92 5.72 8.89
CA GLN A 196 -19.28 4.81 7.81
C GLN A 196 -18.93 5.40 6.44
N SER A 197 -19.01 6.72 6.29
CA SER A 197 -18.64 7.47 5.08
C SER A 197 -18.09 8.85 5.46
N PHE A 198 -17.53 9.56 4.48
CA PHE A 198 -17.04 10.93 4.68
C PHE A 198 -17.42 11.84 3.53
N GLU A 199 -17.47 13.14 3.82
CA GLU A 199 -17.53 14.24 2.87
C GLU A 199 -16.35 15.17 3.12
N ALA A 200 -15.58 15.50 2.08
CA ALA A 200 -14.52 16.50 2.15
C ALA A 200 -14.84 17.69 1.25
N PHE A 201 -14.93 18.87 1.85
CA PHE A 201 -15.10 20.15 1.16
C PHE A 201 -13.74 20.80 0.99
N LEU A 202 -13.25 20.82 -0.25
CA LEU A 202 -11.94 21.36 -0.59
C LEU A 202 -12.01 22.88 -0.79
N PRO A 203 -10.91 23.61 -0.58
CA PRO A 203 -10.83 25.05 -0.87
C PRO A 203 -11.13 25.42 -2.33
N SER A 204 -11.00 24.45 -3.25
CA SER A 204 -11.36 24.60 -4.66
C SER A 204 -12.87 24.71 -4.90
N GLY A 205 -13.71 24.46 -3.88
CA GLY A 205 -15.17 24.37 -4.02
C GLY A 205 -15.66 22.98 -4.43
N MET A 206 -14.76 22.01 -4.56
CA MET A 206 -15.09 20.61 -4.79
C MET A 206 -15.56 19.93 -3.50
N LEU A 207 -16.61 19.12 -3.61
CA LEU A 207 -17.02 18.15 -2.60
C LEU A 207 -16.62 16.75 -3.07
N ILE A 208 -15.93 16.00 -2.22
CA ILE A 208 -15.59 14.59 -2.46
C ILE A 208 -16.27 13.73 -1.39
N GLU A 209 -17.01 12.73 -1.83
CA GLU A 209 -17.67 11.73 -0.99
C GLU A 209 -16.83 10.45 -0.95
N TYR A 210 -16.64 9.86 0.23
CA TYR A 210 -15.79 8.68 0.45
C TYR A 210 -16.55 7.54 1.09
N GLY A 211 -16.30 6.32 0.61
CA GLY A 211 -16.80 5.09 1.23
C GLY A 211 -18.33 4.98 1.29
N THR A 212 -19.05 5.67 0.41
CA THR A 212 -20.52 5.71 0.37
C THR A 212 -21.14 4.38 -0.06
N THR A 213 -20.38 3.52 -0.73
CA THR A 213 -20.80 2.19 -1.17
C THR A 213 -19.81 1.11 -0.74
N ALA A 214 -20.24 -0.16 -0.75
CA ALA A 214 -19.34 -1.30 -0.50
C ALA A 214 -18.15 -1.34 -1.50
N GLY A 215 -18.37 -0.93 -2.75
CA GLY A 215 -17.34 -0.83 -3.80
C GLY A 215 -16.40 0.37 -3.65
N SER A 216 -16.49 1.13 -2.56
CA SER A 216 -15.56 2.22 -2.22
C SER A 216 -15.03 2.09 -0.78
N ARG A 217 -15.26 0.93 -0.14
CA ARG A 217 -14.98 0.73 1.28
C ARG A 217 -14.41 -0.68 1.56
N PRO A 218 -13.10 -0.88 1.33
CA PRO A 218 -12.43 -2.15 1.59
C PRO A 218 -12.58 -2.56 3.06
N ARG A 219 -12.91 -3.84 3.26
CA ARG A 219 -13.28 -4.38 4.58
C ARG A 219 -12.09 -5.04 5.26
N GLY A 220 -12.02 -4.90 6.57
CA GLY A 220 -11.17 -5.65 7.47
C GLY A 220 -11.96 -6.76 8.16
N LEU A 221 -11.30 -7.50 9.06
CA LEU A 221 -11.97 -8.50 9.88
C LEU A 221 -13.12 -7.87 10.69
N GLY A 222 -14.22 -8.63 10.86
CA GLY A 222 -15.42 -8.14 11.53
C GLY A 222 -16.16 -7.02 10.78
N GLY A 223 -15.86 -6.81 9.50
CA GLY A 223 -16.52 -5.80 8.66
C GLY A 223 -16.03 -4.36 8.86
N ALA A 224 -15.01 -4.14 9.70
CA ALA A 224 -14.47 -2.81 9.96
C ALA A 224 -13.91 -2.18 8.66
N PRO A 225 -14.22 -0.91 8.34
CA PRO A 225 -13.63 -0.26 7.18
C PRO A 225 -12.11 -0.13 7.33
N ARG A 226 -11.34 -0.60 6.33
CA ARG A 226 -9.88 -0.40 6.25
C ARG A 226 -9.52 0.97 5.69
N ALA A 227 -10.34 1.43 4.75
CA ALA A 227 -10.24 2.72 4.10
C ALA A 227 -11.61 3.14 3.56
N TRP A 228 -11.73 4.44 3.26
CA TRP A 228 -12.86 5.04 2.56
C TRP A 228 -12.29 5.69 1.31
N LEU A 229 -12.48 5.03 0.17
CA LEU A 229 -12.01 5.46 -1.13
C LEU A 229 -12.96 6.55 -1.65
N ALA A 230 -12.43 7.54 -2.37
CA ALA A 230 -13.26 8.52 -3.06
C ALA A 230 -14.26 7.78 -3.96
N ALA A 231 -15.55 8.06 -3.83
CA ALA A 231 -16.60 7.44 -4.62
C ALA A 231 -17.12 8.41 -5.68
N VAL A 232 -17.33 9.66 -5.27
CA VAL A 232 -17.88 10.72 -6.11
C VAL A 232 -17.19 12.03 -5.78
N ALA A 233 -16.94 12.86 -6.79
CA ALA A 233 -16.53 14.23 -6.61
C ALA A 233 -17.35 15.16 -7.49
N ARG A 234 -17.79 16.29 -6.92
CA ARG A 234 -18.72 17.22 -7.57
C ARG A 234 -18.34 18.66 -7.29
N ASP A 235 -18.64 19.54 -8.25
CA ASP A 235 -18.57 20.98 -8.04
C ASP A 235 -19.92 21.56 -7.61
N GLY A 236 -19.93 22.82 -7.17
CA GLY A 236 -21.16 23.54 -6.83
C GLY A 236 -22.06 23.89 -8.02
N ARG A 237 -21.70 23.50 -9.25
CA ARG A 237 -22.48 23.73 -10.48
C ARG A 237 -23.20 22.46 -10.94
N GLY A 238 -22.96 21.32 -10.32
CA GLY A 238 -23.58 20.03 -10.66
C GLY A 238 -22.77 19.17 -11.63
N ASN A 239 -21.52 19.52 -11.93
CA ASN A 239 -20.60 18.65 -12.66
C ASN A 239 -20.04 17.59 -11.72
N VAL A 240 -19.97 16.34 -12.18
CA VAL A 240 -19.64 15.19 -11.34
C VAL A 240 -18.64 14.26 -12.02
N MET A 241 -17.78 13.66 -11.20
CA MET A 241 -16.97 12.51 -11.55
C MET A 241 -17.15 11.38 -10.53
N ASP A 242 -17.17 10.15 -11.02
CA ASP A 242 -17.39 8.92 -10.26
C ASP A 242 -16.14 8.04 -10.35
N TYR A 243 -15.80 7.40 -9.23
CA TYR A 243 -14.64 6.53 -9.09
C TYR A 243 -15.08 5.07 -8.98
N GLY A 244 -14.50 4.22 -9.84
CA GLY A 244 -14.72 2.78 -9.88
C GLY A 244 -13.46 2.01 -9.49
N TYR A 245 -13.65 0.91 -8.77
CA TYR A 245 -12.56 0.12 -8.19
C TYR A 245 -12.79 -1.37 -8.40
N CYS A 246 -11.71 -2.13 -8.51
CA CYS A 246 -11.74 -3.58 -8.41
C CYS A 246 -11.48 -4.02 -6.96
N PHE A 247 -12.07 -5.15 -6.56
CA PHE A 247 -11.88 -5.77 -5.24
C PHE A 247 -11.57 -7.25 -5.39
N ALA A 248 -10.67 -7.74 -4.55
CA ALA A 248 -10.44 -9.16 -4.31
C ALA A 248 -10.64 -9.42 -2.82
N ASP A 249 -11.68 -10.17 -2.49
CA ASP A 249 -11.98 -10.54 -1.11
C ASP A 249 -11.37 -11.91 -0.76
N ALA A 250 -10.90 -12.05 0.48
CA ALA A 250 -10.40 -13.29 1.06
C ALA A 250 -11.21 -13.62 2.33
N GLY A 251 -12.38 -14.22 2.14
CA GLY A 251 -13.33 -14.46 3.22
C GLY A 251 -13.99 -13.15 3.67
N GLU A 252 -13.76 -12.76 4.93
CA GLU A 252 -14.44 -11.61 5.55
C GLU A 252 -13.81 -10.24 5.24
N TYR A 253 -12.59 -10.22 4.72
CA TYR A 253 -11.85 -8.99 4.44
C TYR A 253 -11.47 -8.87 2.96
N THR A 254 -11.23 -7.64 2.52
CA THR A 254 -10.69 -7.35 1.19
C THR A 254 -9.18 -7.56 1.23
N ALA A 255 -8.65 -8.48 0.42
CA ALA A 255 -7.22 -8.78 0.34
C ALA A 255 -6.46 -7.80 -0.56
N GLU A 256 -7.06 -7.39 -1.67
CA GLU A 256 -6.49 -6.42 -2.62
C GLU A 256 -7.60 -5.58 -3.26
N TYR A 257 -7.31 -4.32 -3.57
CA TYR A 257 -8.19 -3.43 -4.32
C TYR A 257 -7.34 -2.42 -5.09
N ALA A 258 -7.87 -1.91 -6.21
CA ALA A 258 -7.22 -0.86 -6.99
C ALA A 258 -8.25 0.00 -7.73
N LEU A 259 -7.88 1.24 -8.04
CA LEU A 259 -8.67 2.13 -8.88
C LEU A 259 -8.73 1.56 -10.29
N ASP A 260 -9.93 1.37 -10.84
CA ASP A 260 -10.16 0.73 -12.12
C ASP A 260 -10.60 1.74 -13.18
N GLU A 261 -11.44 2.71 -12.79
CA GLU A 261 -11.96 3.73 -13.71
C GLU A 261 -12.30 5.04 -12.98
N ILE A 262 -12.17 6.17 -13.68
CA ILE A 262 -12.80 7.44 -13.30
C ILE A 262 -13.70 7.87 -14.45
N ARG A 263 -15.01 7.95 -14.23
CA ARG A 263 -15.97 8.50 -15.21
C ARG A 263 -16.26 9.94 -14.86
N TYR A 264 -16.26 10.83 -15.84
CA TYR A 264 -16.47 12.25 -15.60
C TYR A 264 -17.26 12.88 -16.74
N THR A 265 -17.60 14.16 -16.58
CA THR A 265 -18.54 14.95 -17.41
C THR A 265 -20.01 14.64 -17.20
N ARG A 266 -20.35 13.84 -16.18
CA ARG A 266 -21.71 13.70 -15.70
C ARG A 266 -22.20 15.03 -15.16
N PHE A 267 -23.46 15.34 -15.41
CA PHE A 267 -24.11 16.56 -14.94
C PHE A 267 -25.45 16.21 -14.31
N GLU A 268 -25.64 16.58 -13.04
CA GLU A 268 -26.84 16.26 -12.26
C GLU A 268 -27.92 17.36 -12.32
N GLY A 269 -27.76 18.37 -13.18
CA GLY A 269 -28.77 19.42 -13.37
C GLY A 269 -29.92 19.01 -14.30
N SER A 270 -30.60 20.01 -14.87
CA SER A 270 -31.71 19.81 -15.82
C SER A 270 -31.35 20.40 -17.20
N PRO A 271 -31.21 19.58 -18.26
CA PRO A 271 -31.33 18.12 -18.27
C PRO A 271 -30.11 17.43 -17.63
N ALA A 272 -30.32 16.26 -17.04
CA ALA A 272 -29.22 15.42 -16.55
C ALA A 272 -28.47 14.82 -17.75
N ILE A 273 -27.14 14.67 -17.61
CA ILE A 273 -26.26 14.19 -18.67
C ILE A 273 -25.35 13.12 -18.10
N GLU A 274 -25.26 11.98 -18.77
CA GLU A 274 -24.37 10.89 -18.40
C GLU A 274 -22.89 11.20 -18.72
N SER A 275 -21.99 10.50 -18.01
CA SER A 275 -20.55 10.58 -18.28
C SER A 275 -20.23 10.18 -19.72
N THR A 276 -19.59 11.09 -20.45
CA THR A 276 -19.13 10.83 -21.84
C THR A 276 -17.63 10.56 -21.94
N ARG A 277 -16.90 10.72 -20.85
CA ARG A 277 -15.44 10.55 -20.80
C ARG A 277 -15.06 9.71 -19.61
N ALA A 278 -13.95 8.98 -19.76
CA ALA A 278 -13.41 8.17 -18.68
C ALA A 278 -11.88 8.14 -18.70
N VAL A 279 -11.30 7.79 -17.57
CA VAL A 279 -9.92 7.35 -17.45
C VAL A 279 -9.96 5.91 -16.98
N LYS A 280 -9.37 4.99 -17.74
CA LYS A 280 -9.34 3.56 -17.42
C LYS A 280 -7.93 3.14 -17.04
N PHE A 281 -7.81 2.34 -15.99
CA PHE A 281 -6.54 1.82 -15.49
C PHE A 281 -6.45 0.33 -15.82
N VAL A 282 -5.66 0.01 -16.86
CA VAL A 282 -5.51 -1.36 -17.34
C VAL A 282 -4.46 -2.06 -16.49
N HIS A 283 -4.89 -3.01 -15.66
CA HIS A 283 -4.00 -3.77 -14.80
C HIS A 283 -3.74 -5.17 -15.34
N GLY A 284 -2.48 -5.58 -15.27
CA GLY A 284 -2.03 -6.97 -15.32
C GLY A 284 -1.65 -7.47 -13.93
N THR A 285 -1.06 -8.66 -13.88
CA THR A 285 -0.46 -9.21 -12.66
C THR A 285 1.06 -9.08 -12.75
N LYS A 286 1.70 -8.76 -11.62
CA LYS A 286 3.15 -8.78 -11.48
C LYS A 286 3.73 -10.16 -11.79
N ASP A 287 5.03 -10.20 -12.08
CA ASP A 287 5.78 -11.46 -12.05
C ASP A 287 5.59 -12.12 -10.67
N PRO A 288 5.36 -13.45 -10.58
CA PRO A 288 5.17 -14.13 -9.31
C PRO A 288 6.28 -13.89 -8.27
N ARG A 289 7.50 -13.56 -8.71
CA ARG A 289 8.64 -13.24 -7.82
C ARG A 289 8.53 -11.86 -7.15
N ASP A 290 7.73 -10.95 -7.69
CA ASP A 290 7.48 -9.60 -7.15
C ASP A 290 6.12 -9.48 -6.44
N ILE A 291 5.30 -10.53 -6.46
CA ILE A 291 4.05 -10.55 -5.71
C ILE A 291 4.37 -10.65 -4.23
N HIS A 292 3.92 -9.66 -3.47
CA HIS A 292 4.14 -9.60 -2.03
C HIS A 292 2.82 -9.75 -1.27
N THR A 293 2.89 -10.48 -0.14
CA THR A 293 1.80 -10.57 0.83
C THR A 293 2.24 -9.90 2.12
N HIS A 294 1.50 -8.87 2.52
CA HIS A 294 1.66 -8.17 3.79
C HIS A 294 0.65 -8.70 4.79
N TYR A 295 1.05 -8.78 6.06
CA TYR A 295 0.16 -9.20 7.13
C TYR A 295 -0.23 -8.02 8.02
N SER A 296 -1.53 -7.86 8.24
CA SER A 296 -2.06 -6.83 9.14
C SER A 296 -3.17 -7.44 9.98
N ARG A 297 -2.95 -7.56 11.29
CA ARG A 297 -3.95 -8.09 12.25
C ARG A 297 -4.55 -9.44 11.83
N GLY A 298 -3.73 -10.33 11.28
CA GLY A 298 -4.14 -11.66 10.80
C GLY A 298 -4.70 -11.71 9.38
N MET A 299 -4.90 -10.56 8.72
CA MET A 299 -5.28 -10.49 7.31
C MET A 299 -4.04 -10.63 6.42
N ALA A 300 -4.13 -11.49 5.41
CA ALA A 300 -3.12 -11.63 4.36
C ALA A 300 -3.50 -10.72 3.18
N LEU A 301 -2.83 -9.59 3.07
CA LEU A 301 -3.09 -8.54 2.08
C LEU A 301 -2.12 -8.68 0.92
N GLN A 302 -2.60 -8.67 -0.31
CA GLN A 302 -1.74 -8.90 -1.48
C GLN A 302 -1.46 -7.59 -2.23
N SER A 303 -0.22 -7.49 -2.74
CA SER A 303 0.17 -6.57 -3.80
C SER A 303 0.58 -7.42 -5.00
N SER A 304 -0.38 -7.67 -5.89
CA SER A 304 -0.25 -8.55 -7.04
C SER A 304 -0.42 -7.83 -8.37
N LEU A 305 -1.08 -6.67 -8.40
CA LEU A 305 -1.36 -5.96 -9.64
C LEU A 305 -0.17 -5.14 -10.14
N ARG A 306 -0.07 -5.03 -11.47
CA ARG A 306 0.80 -4.09 -12.16
C ARG A 306 -0.04 -3.25 -13.14
N LEU A 307 0.14 -1.94 -13.15
CA LEU A 307 -0.57 -1.05 -14.07
C LEU A 307 0.16 -1.09 -15.43
N GLU A 308 -0.47 -1.67 -16.44
CA GLU A 308 0.14 -1.81 -17.77
C GLU A 308 -0.08 -0.56 -18.62
N GLU A 309 -1.23 0.09 -18.44
CA GLU A 309 -1.59 1.27 -19.22
C GLU A 309 -2.64 2.16 -18.53
N VAL A 310 -2.53 3.48 -18.72
CA VAL A 310 -3.64 4.42 -18.46
C VAL A 310 -4.25 4.87 -19.78
N GLN A 311 -5.56 4.71 -19.94
CA GLN A 311 -6.30 5.09 -21.15
C GLN A 311 -7.24 6.26 -20.88
N MET A 312 -7.19 7.25 -21.77
CA MET A 312 -8.07 8.41 -21.77
C MET A 312 -9.15 8.23 -22.83
N ILE A 313 -10.40 8.12 -22.37
CA ILE A 313 -11.56 7.81 -23.19
C ILE A 313 -12.39 9.07 -23.42
N GLY A 314 -12.69 9.34 -24.68
CA GLY A 314 -13.56 10.42 -25.15
C GLY A 314 -15.02 9.98 -25.35
N PRO A 315 -15.88 10.91 -25.82
CA PRO A 315 -17.25 10.61 -26.22
C PRO A 315 -17.34 9.42 -27.17
N GLY A 316 -18.41 8.62 -27.07
CA GLY A 316 -18.56 7.41 -27.90
C GLY A 316 -17.67 6.24 -27.49
N ASN A 317 -17.01 6.32 -26.32
CA ASN A 317 -16.03 5.33 -25.84
C ASN A 317 -14.79 5.22 -26.76
N GLU A 318 -14.41 6.33 -27.39
CA GLU A 318 -13.22 6.41 -28.26
C GLU A 318 -11.94 6.55 -27.43
N LEU A 319 -10.91 5.78 -27.79
CA LEU A 319 -9.59 5.91 -27.19
C LEU A 319 -8.87 7.15 -27.77
N VAL A 320 -8.78 8.21 -26.97
CA VAL A 320 -8.17 9.48 -27.40
C VAL A 320 -6.66 9.48 -27.15
N ARG A 321 -6.25 8.91 -26.02
CA ARG A 321 -4.85 8.91 -25.59
C ARG A 321 -4.58 7.71 -24.69
N ARG A 322 -3.36 7.18 -24.74
CA ARG A 322 -2.91 6.14 -23.81
C ARG A 322 -1.48 6.37 -23.33
N TYR A 323 -1.19 5.84 -22.16
CA TYR A 323 0.11 5.88 -21.51
C TYR A 323 0.54 4.47 -21.15
N PRO A 324 1.19 3.73 -22.08
CA PRO A 324 1.70 2.40 -21.79
C PRO A 324 2.96 2.49 -20.91
N PHE A 325 3.10 1.51 -20.03
CA PHE A 325 4.23 1.38 -19.10
C PHE A 325 5.06 0.14 -19.46
N THR A 326 6.39 0.28 -19.52
CA THR A 326 7.30 -0.86 -19.70
C THR A 326 8.10 -1.11 -18.44
N TYR A 327 8.31 -2.38 -18.15
CA TYR A 327 8.92 -2.85 -16.92
C TYR A 327 10.05 -3.83 -17.15
N GLU A 328 10.98 -3.82 -16.20
CA GLU A 328 11.96 -4.88 -16.01
C GLU A 328 11.94 -5.36 -14.56
N LEU A 329 12.48 -6.55 -14.30
CA LEU A 329 12.72 -7.00 -12.93
C LEU A 329 14.14 -6.65 -12.53
N SER A 330 14.30 -6.12 -11.33
CA SER A 330 15.62 -5.95 -10.72
C SER A 330 16.33 -7.30 -10.66
N PRO A 331 17.54 -7.44 -11.23
CA PRO A 331 18.28 -8.70 -11.22
C PRO A 331 18.69 -9.12 -9.80
N THR A 332 18.74 -8.16 -8.87
CA THR A 332 19.18 -8.35 -7.48
C THR A 332 18.02 -8.65 -6.54
N THR A 333 16.90 -7.93 -6.70
CA THR A 333 15.78 -7.96 -5.74
C THR A 333 14.52 -8.62 -6.28
N ASN A 334 14.48 -8.95 -7.58
CA ASN A 334 13.29 -9.35 -8.33
C ASN A 334 12.12 -8.36 -8.26
N ARG A 335 12.36 -7.10 -7.84
CA ARG A 335 11.31 -6.07 -7.80
C ARG A 335 11.01 -5.53 -9.19
N THR A 336 9.75 -5.23 -9.46
CA THR A 336 9.34 -4.52 -10.69
C THR A 336 9.93 -3.11 -10.70
N LEU A 337 10.58 -2.75 -11.80
CA LEU A 337 11.16 -1.45 -12.10
C LEU A 337 10.46 -0.87 -13.34
N LEU A 338 9.90 0.34 -13.24
CA LEU A 338 9.34 1.06 -14.38
C LEU A 338 10.49 1.64 -15.20
N THR A 339 10.69 1.17 -16.43
CA THR A 339 11.81 1.60 -17.28
C THR A 339 11.38 2.57 -18.37
N GLN A 340 10.10 2.59 -18.74
CA GLN A 340 9.60 3.44 -19.81
C GLN A 340 8.14 3.86 -19.63
N VAL A 341 7.84 5.11 -20.01
CA VAL A 341 6.48 5.64 -20.21
C VAL A 341 6.43 6.33 -21.56
N GLU A 342 5.34 6.13 -22.31
CA GLU A 342 5.05 6.83 -23.56
C GLU A 342 3.71 7.54 -23.51
N GLU A 343 3.55 8.57 -24.35
CA GLU A 343 2.25 9.18 -24.61
C GLU A 343 1.89 8.91 -26.07
N CYS A 344 0.80 8.17 -26.28
CA CYS A 344 0.37 7.78 -27.62
C CYS A 344 -1.04 8.31 -27.92
N ALA A 345 -1.26 8.70 -29.16
CA ALA A 345 -2.57 8.98 -29.74
C ALA A 345 -2.69 8.21 -31.05
N GLY A 346 -3.61 7.25 -31.12
CA GLY A 346 -3.61 6.26 -32.21
C GLY A 346 -2.31 5.45 -32.21
N ASP A 347 -1.74 5.20 -33.37
CA ASP A 347 -0.47 4.50 -33.57
C ASP A 347 0.78 5.39 -33.38
N VAL A 348 0.60 6.70 -33.25
CA VAL A 348 1.70 7.66 -33.08
C VAL A 348 1.98 7.90 -31.60
N CYS A 349 3.23 7.69 -31.20
CA CYS A 349 3.72 7.94 -29.84
C CYS A 349 4.78 9.03 -29.84
N LYS A 350 4.83 9.83 -28.77
CA LYS A 350 5.99 10.68 -28.48
C LYS A 350 7.22 9.80 -28.19
N PRO A 351 8.44 10.35 -28.33
CA PRO A 351 9.63 9.68 -27.84
C PRO A 351 9.49 9.23 -26.37
N PRO A 352 9.88 8.00 -26.04
CA PRO A 352 9.70 7.44 -24.69
C PRO A 352 10.49 8.19 -23.63
N THR A 353 9.86 8.42 -22.48
CA THR A 353 10.57 8.83 -21.27
C THR A 353 11.11 7.57 -20.59
N ARG A 354 12.42 7.53 -20.35
CA ARG A 354 13.13 6.36 -19.81
C ARG A 354 13.64 6.62 -18.39
N PHE A 355 13.58 5.60 -17.56
CA PHE A 355 14.13 5.61 -16.21
C PHE A 355 15.22 4.55 -16.08
N GLN A 356 16.25 4.87 -15.31
CA GLN A 356 17.38 3.99 -15.06
C GLN A 356 17.59 3.90 -13.55
N TYR A 357 18.00 2.71 -13.12
CA TYR A 357 18.21 2.39 -11.72
C TYR A 357 19.65 1.94 -11.51
N LYS A 358 20.17 2.22 -10.32
CA LYS A 358 21.39 1.55 -9.89
C LYS A 358 21.10 0.05 -9.78
N SER A 359 21.97 -0.77 -10.37
CA SER A 359 21.91 -2.22 -10.28
C SER A 359 23.29 -2.75 -9.92
N ASP A 360 23.34 -3.57 -8.87
CA ASP A 360 24.54 -4.26 -8.42
C ASP A 360 24.28 -5.78 -8.45
N PRO A 361 25.27 -6.63 -8.76
CA PRO A 361 25.11 -8.08 -8.68
C PRO A 361 24.68 -8.52 -7.27
N ALA A 362 23.85 -9.55 -7.18
CA ALA A 362 23.52 -10.14 -5.89
C ALA A 362 24.77 -10.77 -5.26
N GLY A 363 25.02 -10.47 -3.99
CA GLY A 363 26.12 -11.04 -3.23
C GLY A 363 26.80 -10.05 -2.32
N PHE A 364 27.88 -10.50 -1.69
CA PHE A 364 28.74 -9.68 -0.85
C PHE A 364 30.16 -9.72 -1.41
N GLU A 365 30.76 -8.55 -1.53
CA GLU A 365 32.19 -8.43 -1.81
C GLU A 365 32.95 -8.36 -0.48
N ARG A 366 34.04 -9.12 -0.38
CA ARG A 366 34.91 -9.06 0.80
C ARG A 366 35.87 -7.89 0.66
N ILE A 367 35.65 -6.86 1.46
CA ILE A 367 36.53 -5.69 1.52
C ILE A 367 37.48 -5.86 2.70
N ASN A 368 38.79 -5.74 2.45
CA ASN A 368 39.77 -5.69 3.53
C ASN A 368 39.67 -4.34 4.23
N THR A 369 39.46 -4.36 5.55
CA THR A 369 39.42 -3.15 6.38
C THR A 369 40.72 -3.00 7.15
N SER A 370 41.04 -1.76 7.54
CA SER A 370 42.15 -1.47 8.47
C SER A 370 41.79 -1.72 9.93
N ILE A 371 40.58 -2.23 10.20
CA ILE A 371 40.09 -2.49 11.55
C ILE A 371 40.75 -3.77 12.06
N ALA A 372 41.44 -3.69 13.19
CA ALA A 372 42.09 -4.84 13.79
C ALA A 372 41.04 -5.92 14.15
N ALA A 373 41.34 -7.17 13.80
CA ALA A 373 40.49 -8.28 14.21
C ALA A 373 40.48 -8.40 15.74
N PRO A 374 39.31 -8.65 16.37
CA PRO A 374 39.25 -8.93 17.81
C PRO A 374 40.15 -10.12 18.16
N THR A 375 40.95 -9.96 19.21
CA THR A 375 41.92 -10.96 19.67
C THR A 375 41.35 -11.92 20.71
N SER A 376 40.27 -11.55 21.41
CA SER A 376 39.60 -12.43 22.37
C SER A 376 38.88 -13.57 21.63
N LYS A 377 38.94 -14.77 22.21
CA LYS A 377 38.19 -15.95 21.73
C LYS A 377 36.86 -16.15 22.45
N ARG A 378 36.62 -15.41 23.54
CA ARG A 378 35.40 -15.49 24.36
C ARG A 378 34.42 -14.36 24.08
N ALA A 379 34.84 -13.34 23.35
CA ALA A 379 34.06 -12.15 23.07
C ALA A 379 33.83 -12.01 21.56
N SER A 380 32.58 -11.80 21.17
CA SER A 380 32.23 -11.47 19.78
C SER A 380 32.01 -9.96 19.65
N PRO A 381 32.51 -9.33 18.56
CA PRO A 381 32.16 -7.95 18.27
C PRO A 381 30.64 -7.83 18.06
N MET A 382 30.08 -6.73 18.54
CA MET A 382 28.69 -6.36 18.30
C MET A 382 28.67 -5.20 17.32
N LEU A 383 27.79 -5.27 16.33
CA LEU A 383 27.55 -4.22 15.36
C LEU A 383 26.24 -3.53 15.74
N MET A 384 26.30 -2.25 16.10
CA MET A 384 25.13 -1.44 16.42
C MET A 384 25.46 0.03 16.24
N ASP A 385 24.49 0.86 15.91
CA ASP A 385 24.65 2.32 15.96
C ASP A 385 24.44 2.77 17.42
N MET A 386 25.54 2.89 18.17
CA MET A 386 25.51 3.24 19.59
C MET A 386 25.44 4.75 19.79
N SER A 387 25.97 5.53 18.83
CA SER A 387 25.97 6.99 18.88
C SER A 387 24.71 7.63 18.32
N GLY A 388 23.93 6.90 17.52
CA GLY A 388 22.75 7.38 16.83
C GLY A 388 23.06 8.24 15.60
N ASP A 389 24.25 8.10 15.01
CA ASP A 389 24.69 8.90 13.86
C ASP A 389 24.33 8.26 12.49
N GLY A 390 23.68 7.09 12.51
CA GLY A 390 23.30 6.33 11.33
C GLY A 390 24.43 5.48 10.73
N LEU A 391 25.61 5.46 11.37
CA LEU A 391 26.72 4.58 11.03
C LEU A 391 26.77 3.40 12.00
N VAL A 392 27.25 2.26 11.51
CA VAL A 392 27.39 1.07 12.36
C VAL A 392 28.67 1.19 13.18
N ASP A 393 28.55 1.22 14.51
CA ASP A 393 29.68 1.12 15.42
C ASP A 393 30.09 -0.33 15.65
N LEU A 394 31.39 -0.53 15.85
CA LEU A 394 31.96 -1.81 16.26
C LEU A 394 32.22 -1.78 17.77
N VAL A 395 31.38 -2.49 18.54
CA VAL A 395 31.52 -2.61 19.99
C VAL A 395 32.25 -3.92 20.31
N VAL A 396 33.45 -3.82 20.91
CA VAL A 396 34.25 -4.98 21.30
C VAL A 396 34.28 -5.08 22.84
N PRO A 397 33.57 -6.04 23.45
CA PRO A 397 33.43 -6.11 24.89
C PRO A 397 34.70 -6.58 25.63
N ASP A 398 35.60 -7.30 24.94
CA ASP A 398 36.91 -7.69 25.48
C ASP A 398 37.94 -7.79 24.34
N THR A 399 39.13 -7.23 24.57
CA THR A 399 40.27 -7.28 23.65
C THR A 399 41.42 -8.14 24.18
N ASN A 400 41.27 -8.75 25.37
CA ASN A 400 42.30 -9.57 25.97
C ASN A 400 42.43 -10.93 25.25
N PRO A 401 43.61 -11.27 24.67
CA PRO A 401 43.81 -12.56 24.02
C PRO A 401 43.88 -13.76 24.99
N ALA A 402 44.06 -13.52 26.29
CA ALA A 402 44.18 -14.57 27.32
C ALA A 402 42.83 -15.02 27.91
N LEU A 403 41.75 -14.32 27.56
CA LEU A 403 40.36 -14.68 27.85
C LEU A 403 39.71 -15.07 26.51
#